data_AF-A0AAX7VDH8-F1
#
_entry.id   AF-A0AAX7VDH8-F1
#
_cell.length_a   1.000
_cell.length_b   1.000
_cell.length_c   1.000
_cell.angle_alpha   90.00
_cell.angle_beta   90.00
_cell.angle_gamma   90.00
#
_symmetry.space_group_name_H-M   'P 1'
#
loop_
_entity.id
_entity.type
_entity.pdbx_description
1 polymer ?
#
loop_
_entity_poly.entity_id
_entity_poly.type
_entity_poly.pdbx_seq_one_letter_code
_entity_poly.pdbx_strand_id
1 'polypeptide(L)'
;VCDREHLTRRQKDHDWFAYCQQGFSIDSGMALIRKGELTIVSGAPRGGYSGQVAFLKADPMAQRNLSVELVLSGPGLASSFGYDLAVVDLNSDG
;
A
#
# COMPACT_ATOMS: atom_id res chain seq x y z
N VAL A 1 0.25 5.00 -16.08
CA VAL A 1 1.59 5.02 -15.45
C VAL A 1 1.50 4.89 -13.95
N CYS A 2 0.55 5.56 -13.28
CA CYS A 2 0.18 5.30 -11.89
C CYS A 2 -1.28 4.86 -11.72
N ASP A 3 -1.83 4.13 -12.68
CA ASP A 3 -3.21 3.61 -12.56
C ASP A 3 -3.29 2.44 -11.57
N ARG A 4 -4.51 1.99 -11.27
CA ARG A 4 -4.76 0.90 -10.32
C ARG A 4 -4.16 -0.44 -10.77
N GLU A 5 -4.00 -0.66 -12.08
CA GLU A 5 -3.36 -1.87 -12.61
C GLU A 5 -1.85 -1.88 -12.36
N HIS A 6 -1.20 -0.71 -12.40
CA HIS A 6 0.20 -0.58 -12.05
C HIS A 6 0.49 -1.11 -10.63
N LEU A 7 -0.37 -0.84 -9.66
CA LEU A 7 -0.16 -1.34 -8.29
C LEU A 7 -0.52 -2.81 -8.11
N THR A 8 -1.52 -3.32 -8.81
CA THR A 8 -2.10 -4.65 -8.52
C THR A 8 -1.59 -5.78 -9.40
N ARG A 9 -1.17 -5.49 -10.64
CA ARG A 9 -0.89 -6.52 -11.65
C ARG A 9 0.50 -6.45 -12.25
N ARG A 10 1.15 -5.28 -12.22
CA ARG A 10 2.50 -5.16 -12.78
C ARG A 10 3.54 -5.81 -11.87
N GLN A 11 4.61 -6.24 -12.52
CA GLN A 11 5.80 -6.70 -11.82
C GLN A 11 6.36 -5.56 -10.97
N LYS A 12 6.77 -5.89 -9.75
CA LYS A 12 7.34 -4.94 -8.78
C LYS A 12 8.82 -4.70 -9.08
N ASP A 13 9.09 -4.09 -10.23
CA ASP A 13 10.41 -3.68 -10.68
C ASP A 13 10.74 -2.25 -10.20
N HIS A 14 11.88 -1.69 -10.63
CA HIS A 14 12.27 -0.33 -10.23
C HIS A 14 11.24 0.73 -10.64
N ASP A 15 10.59 0.55 -11.78
CA ASP A 15 9.60 1.49 -12.30
C ASP A 15 8.32 1.48 -11.46
N TRP A 16 7.98 0.33 -10.88
CA TRP A 16 6.91 0.19 -9.88
C TRP A 16 7.10 1.12 -8.67
N PHE A 17 8.35 1.30 -8.24
CA PHE A 17 8.69 2.18 -7.12
C PHE A 17 8.83 3.64 -7.56
N ALA A 18 9.60 3.89 -8.61
CA ALA A 18 10.14 5.21 -8.93
C ALA A 18 9.07 6.21 -9.39
N TYR A 19 8.10 5.79 -10.21
CA TYR A 19 7.19 6.75 -10.85
C TYR A 19 6.05 7.19 -9.93
N CYS A 20 5.48 6.26 -9.16
CA CYS A 20 4.37 6.54 -8.24
C CYS A 20 4.84 6.90 -6.82
N GLN A 21 6.16 6.85 -6.59
CA GLN A 21 6.79 6.95 -5.27
C GLN A 21 6.20 5.93 -4.29
N GLN A 22 6.05 4.69 -4.75
CA GLN A 22 5.55 3.62 -3.89
C GLN A 22 6.58 3.34 -2.78
N GLY A 23 6.13 3.30 -1.53
CA GLY A 23 7.02 3.19 -0.37
C GLY A 23 7.56 4.53 0.13
N PHE A 24 6.98 5.66 -0.32
CA PHE A 24 7.33 6.98 0.22
C PHE A 24 7.10 7.06 1.73
N SER A 25 6.00 6.47 2.19
CA SER A 25 5.68 6.21 3.59
C SER A 25 5.37 4.74 3.77
N ILE A 26 5.74 4.19 4.93
CA ILE A 26 5.58 2.78 5.27
C ILE A 26 5.22 2.67 6.74
N ASP A 27 4.23 1.82 7.02
CA ASP A 27 3.94 1.35 8.37
C ASP A 27 3.47 -0.11 8.29
N SER A 28 3.26 -0.76 9.44
CA SER A 28 2.77 -2.12 9.51
C SER A 28 1.97 -2.35 10.78
N GLY A 29 1.01 -3.26 10.71
CA GLY A 29 0.23 -3.67 11.87
C GLY A 29 -0.25 -5.10 11.74
N MET A 30 -0.48 -5.72 12.89
CA MET A 30 -1.21 -6.98 12.93
C MET A 30 -2.70 -6.70 12.71
N ALA A 31 -3.39 -7.66 12.11
CA ALA A 31 -4.85 -7.72 12.06
C ALA A 31 -5.60 -6.55 11.42
N LEU A 32 -4.91 -5.71 10.64
CA LEU A 32 -5.51 -4.59 9.93
C LEU A 32 -6.59 -5.00 8.92
N ILE A 33 -6.44 -6.18 8.30
CA ILE A 33 -7.45 -6.76 7.38
C ILE A 33 -7.96 -8.10 7.90
N ARG A 34 -7.06 -8.96 8.41
CA ARG A 34 -7.37 -10.32 8.88
C ARG A 34 -6.70 -10.57 10.20
N LYS A 35 -7.47 -11.02 11.20
CA LYS A 35 -6.95 -11.36 12.53
C LYS A 35 -5.75 -12.30 12.44
N GLY A 36 -4.70 -11.98 13.19
CA GLY A 36 -3.48 -12.78 13.26
C GLY A 36 -2.55 -12.67 12.04
N GLU A 37 -2.86 -11.87 11.04
CA GLU A 37 -1.98 -11.64 9.88
C GLU A 37 -1.29 -10.27 9.97
N LEU A 38 0.01 -10.23 9.67
CA LEU A 38 0.76 -8.97 9.49
C LEU A 38 0.36 -8.34 8.15
N THR A 39 0.02 -7.06 8.18
CA THR A 39 -0.21 -6.26 6.98
C THR A 39 0.78 -5.10 6.94
N ILE A 40 1.45 -4.95 5.81
CA ILE A 40 2.33 -3.82 5.50
C ILE A 40 1.50 -2.78 4.75
N VAL A 41 1.56 -1.52 5.17
CA VAL A 41 0.87 -0.41 4.52
C VAL A 41 1.91 0.49 3.86
N SER A 42 1.72 0.80 2.58
CA SER A 42 2.67 1.55 1.79
C SER A 42 2.00 2.66 1.01
N GLY A 43 2.47 3.88 1.22
CA GLY A 43 2.01 5.07 0.51
C GLY A 43 2.66 5.23 -0.85
N ALA A 44 1.87 5.71 -1.81
CA ALA A 44 2.26 6.13 -3.15
C ALA A 44 1.60 7.49 -3.44
N PRO A 45 2.15 8.62 -2.94
CA PRO A 45 1.50 9.93 -3.03
C PRO A 45 1.29 10.44 -4.47
N ARG A 46 1.94 9.85 -5.47
CA ARG A 46 1.70 10.14 -6.90
C ARG A 46 0.83 9.08 -7.61
N GLY A 47 0.45 8.03 -6.88
CA GLY A 47 -0.47 6.98 -7.32
C GLY A 47 -1.79 7.58 -7.82
N GLY A 48 -2.25 7.22 -9.00
CA GLY A 48 -3.56 7.63 -9.55
C GLY A 48 -3.75 9.13 -9.72
N TYR A 49 -2.67 9.92 -9.76
CA TYR A 49 -2.67 11.39 -9.78
C TYR A 49 -3.23 12.07 -8.52
N SER A 50 -3.93 11.35 -7.63
CA SER A 50 -4.43 11.84 -6.34
C SER A 50 -3.60 11.41 -5.13
N GLY A 51 -2.90 10.28 -5.26
CA GLY A 51 -2.24 9.52 -4.20
C GLY A 51 -2.96 8.20 -3.94
N GLN A 52 -2.22 7.15 -3.58
CA GLN A 52 -2.76 5.82 -3.25
C GLN A 52 -2.05 5.22 -2.03
N VAL A 53 -2.73 4.31 -1.34
CA VAL A 53 -2.19 3.53 -0.21
C VAL A 53 -2.46 2.06 -0.48
N ALA A 54 -1.39 1.25 -0.54
CA ALA A 54 -1.46 -0.18 -0.76
C ALA A 54 -1.29 -0.95 0.55
N PHE A 55 -2.14 -1.95 0.77
CA PHE A 55 -2.03 -2.92 1.85
C PHE A 55 -1.46 -4.20 1.27
N LEU A 56 -0.36 -4.67 1.84
CA LEU A 56 0.46 -5.76 1.35
C LEU A 56 0.59 -6.84 2.41
N LYS A 57 0.65 -8.10 1.96
CA LYS A 57 0.96 -9.24 2.82
C LYS A 57 1.97 -10.17 2.17
N ALA A 58 2.58 -11.04 2.97
CA ALA A 58 3.42 -12.11 2.42
C ALA A 58 2.62 -12.95 1.42
N ASP A 59 3.19 -13.20 0.26
CA ASP A 59 2.59 -14.07 -0.74
C ASP A 59 2.65 -15.52 -0.23
N PRO A 60 1.49 -16.19 -0.05
CA PRO A 60 1.46 -17.55 0.47
C PRO A 60 2.10 -18.58 -0.46
N MET A 61 2.16 -18.29 -1.76
CA MET A 61 2.73 -19.18 -2.79
C MET A 61 4.20 -18.87 -3.08
N ALA A 62 4.66 -17.66 -2.76
CA ALA A 62 6.03 -17.22 -2.96
C ALA A 62 6.52 -16.46 -1.72
N GLN A 63 6.99 -17.19 -0.70
CA GLN A 63 7.35 -16.66 0.63
C GLN A 63 8.30 -15.44 0.67
N ARG A 64 8.98 -15.11 -0.44
CA ARG A 64 9.87 -13.93 -0.56
C ARG A 64 9.22 -12.73 -1.26
N ASN A 65 7.98 -12.86 -1.69
CA ASN A 65 7.23 -11.82 -2.39
C ASN A 65 6.11 -11.28 -1.49
N LEU A 66 5.70 -10.04 -1.78
CA LEU A 66 4.49 -9.46 -1.23
C LEU A 66 3.37 -9.58 -2.26
N SER A 67 2.14 -9.79 -1.80
CA SER A 67 0.91 -9.68 -2.59
C SER A 67 0.12 -8.44 -2.14
N VAL A 68 -0.60 -7.80 -3.06
CA VAL A 68 -1.43 -6.62 -2.76
C VAL A 68 -2.82 -7.10 -2.38
N GLU A 69 -3.30 -6.72 -1.21
CA GLU A 69 -4.61 -7.13 -0.70
C GLU A 69 -5.68 -6.03 -0.90
N LEU A 70 -5.31 -4.77 -0.70
CA LEU A 70 -6.21 -3.63 -0.85
C LEU A 70 -5.44 -2.40 -1.34
N VAL A 71 -6.12 -1.55 -2.13
CA VAL A 71 -5.61 -0.23 -2.51
C VAL A 71 -6.69 0.81 -2.23
N LEU A 72 -6.33 1.83 -1.44
CA LEU A 72 -7.14 3.03 -1.22
C LEU A 72 -6.64 4.16 -2.12
N SER A 73 -7.56 4.86 -2.79
CA SER A 73 -7.23 6.00 -3.66
C SER A 73 -7.65 7.31 -3.01
N GLY A 74 -6.79 8.31 -3.10
CA GLY A 74 -7.06 9.66 -2.64
C GLY A 74 -8.23 10.27 -3.42
N PRO A 75 -9.16 10.98 -2.74
CA PRO A 75 -10.34 11.55 -3.39
C PRO A 75 -10.05 12.81 -4.21
N GLY A 76 -8.94 13.52 -3.92
CA GLY A 76 -8.59 14.80 -4.55
C GLY A 76 -7.39 14.70 -5.48
N LEU A 77 -7.46 15.34 -6.66
CA LEU A 77 -6.33 15.44 -7.57
C LEU A 77 -5.15 16.14 -6.89
N ALA A 78 -3.94 15.60 -7.08
CA ALA A 78 -2.70 16.11 -6.51
C ALA A 78 -2.70 16.27 -4.97
N SER A 79 -3.59 15.57 -4.26
CA SER A 79 -3.71 15.68 -2.79
C SER A 79 -2.52 15.08 -2.04
N SER A 80 -1.68 14.30 -2.72
CA SER A 80 -0.59 13.53 -2.11
C SER A 80 -1.09 12.53 -1.05
N PHE A 81 -2.25 11.93 -1.28
CA PHE A 81 -2.80 10.92 -0.39
C PHE A 81 -1.82 9.74 -0.21
N GLY A 82 -1.51 9.36 1.04
CA GLY A 82 -0.46 8.40 1.35
C GLY A 82 0.95 9.00 1.42
N TYR A 83 1.11 10.32 1.54
CA TYR A 83 2.39 10.95 1.82
C TYR A 83 2.97 10.57 3.19
N ASP A 84 2.10 10.40 4.18
CA ASP A 84 2.43 9.94 5.53
C ASP A 84 1.43 8.89 5.98
N LEU A 85 1.86 7.98 6.87
CA LEU A 85 1.05 6.87 7.36
C LEU A 85 1.29 6.65 8.86
N ALA A 86 0.21 6.33 9.57
CA ALA A 86 0.26 5.85 10.94
C ALA A 86 -0.82 4.78 11.13
N VAL A 87 -0.42 3.65 11.70
CA VAL A 87 -1.29 2.55 12.07
C VAL A 87 -1.51 2.61 13.58
N VAL A 88 -2.78 2.64 14.00
CA VAL A 88 -3.15 2.74 15.41
C VAL A 88 -4.33 1.84 15.70
N ASP A 89 -4.19 0.97 16.70
CA ASP A 89 -5.29 0.22 17.29
C ASP A 89 -5.95 1.08 18.38
N LEU A 90 -7.08 1.70 18.04
CA LEU A 90 -7.79 2.64 18.93
C LEU A 90 -8.71 1.94 19.93
N ASN A 91 -9.20 0.75 19.59
CA ASN A 91 -10.16 -0.03 20.38
C ASN A 91 -9.54 -1.25 21.06
N SER A 92 -8.23 -1.44 20.90
CA SER A 92 -7.45 -2.52 21.52
C SER A 92 -7.93 -3.92 21.14
N ASP A 93 -8.50 -4.11 19.94
CA ASP A 93 -8.97 -5.42 19.48
C ASP A 93 -7.93 -6.22 18.69
N GLY A 94 -6.76 -5.60 18.48
CA GLY A 94 -5.62 -6.17 17.78
C GLY A 94 -6.00 -6.64 16.41
#